data_AF-A0A973Q2A0-F1
#
_entry.id   AF-A0A973Q2A0-F1
#
_cell.length_a   1.000
_cell.length_b   1.000
_cell.length_c   1.000
_cell.angle_alpha   90.00
_cell.angle_beta   90.00
_cell.angle_gamma   90.00
#
_symmetry.space_group_name_H-M   'P 1'
#
loop_
_entity.id
_entity.type
_entity.pdbx_description
1 polymer ?
#
loop_
_entity_poly.entity_id
_entity_poly.type
_entity_poly.pdbx_seq_one_letter_code
_entity_poly.pdbx_strand_id
1 'polypeptide(L)'
;MADIQGSYDGLFTAVPNKLAEMLDAGDAGGSVAVFVDGEPVVDVWGGFADAERTVPWERDTLVNVFSVTKTMTALCALVLADRGELDLDAPVARYWPEFAAAGKERVLVRHLLSHTAGLPDWDGPVEEIYDWPSATARL
;
A
#
# COMPACT_ATOMS: atom_id res chain seq x y z
N MET A 1 -16.26 -9.59 -24.48
CA MET A 1 -15.50 -8.42 -24.04
C MET A 1 -16.31 -7.76 -22.96
N ALA A 2 -15.83 -7.89 -21.72
CA ALA A 2 -16.38 -7.23 -20.56
C ALA A 2 -16.53 -5.73 -20.83
N ASP A 3 -17.59 -5.16 -20.26
CA ASP A 3 -17.88 -3.75 -20.41
C ASP A 3 -16.94 -2.92 -19.52
N ILE A 4 -16.19 -2.00 -20.13
CA ILE A 4 -15.20 -1.17 -19.46
C ILE A 4 -15.72 0.26 -19.41
N GLN A 5 -15.77 0.80 -18.20
CA GLN A 5 -16.19 2.15 -17.89
C GLN A 5 -14.97 3.07 -17.72
N GLY A 6 -15.20 4.38 -17.76
CA GLY A 6 -14.19 5.40 -17.50
C GLY A 6 -13.64 6.06 -18.77
N SER A 7 -12.42 6.58 -18.69
CA SER A 7 -11.78 7.35 -19.77
C SER A 7 -10.35 6.92 -20.01
N TYR A 8 -9.91 6.99 -21.26
CA TYR A 8 -8.53 6.71 -21.64
C TYR A 8 -8.17 7.46 -22.93
N ASP A 9 -6.90 7.85 -23.05
CA ASP A 9 -6.33 8.34 -24.29
C ASP A 9 -6.14 7.17 -25.29
N GLY A 10 -6.41 7.42 -26.57
CA GLY A 10 -6.31 6.41 -27.63
C GLY A 10 -4.91 5.82 -27.81
N LEU A 11 -3.85 6.51 -27.39
CA LEU A 11 -2.50 5.97 -27.36
C LEU A 11 -2.35 4.82 -26.34
N PHE A 12 -3.23 4.74 -25.35
CA PHE A 12 -3.21 3.77 -24.26
C PHE A 12 -4.33 2.73 -24.33
N THR A 13 -4.98 2.55 -25.49
CA THR A 13 -6.08 1.58 -25.67
C THR A 13 -5.73 0.14 -25.27
N ALA A 14 -4.45 -0.23 -25.26
CA ALA A 14 -4.02 -1.53 -24.76
C ALA A 14 -4.39 -1.80 -23.29
N VAL A 15 -4.50 -0.76 -22.46
CA VAL A 15 -4.82 -0.87 -21.03
C VAL A 15 -6.27 -1.33 -20.78
N PRO A 16 -7.33 -0.61 -21.25
CA PRO A 16 -8.70 -1.08 -21.08
C PRO A 16 -8.96 -2.41 -21.79
N ASN A 17 -8.32 -2.66 -22.94
CA ASN A 17 -8.42 -3.96 -23.61
C ASN A 17 -7.89 -5.08 -22.71
N LYS A 18 -6.74 -4.86 -22.05
CA LYS A 18 -6.17 -5.87 -21.16
C LYS A 18 -7.04 -6.12 -19.93
N LEU A 19 -7.61 -5.06 -19.36
CA LEU A 19 -8.57 -5.19 -18.27
C LEU A 19 -9.77 -6.02 -18.72
N ALA A 20 -10.35 -5.73 -19.89
CA ALA A 20 -11.49 -6.49 -20.42
C ALA A 20 -11.15 -7.98 -20.65
N GLU A 21 -9.96 -8.30 -21.15
CA GLU A 21 -9.48 -9.67 -21.30
C GLU A 21 -9.40 -10.41 -19.95
N MET A 22 -8.91 -9.76 -18.90
CA MET A 22 -8.78 -10.35 -17.57
C MET A 22 -10.15 -10.65 -16.95
N LEU A 23 -11.10 -9.73 -17.11
CA LEU A 23 -12.49 -9.91 -16.68
C LEU A 23 -13.19 -11.04 -17.46
N ASP A 24 -13.02 -11.08 -18.79
CA ASP A 24 -13.53 -12.18 -19.63
C ASP A 24 -12.90 -13.54 -19.25
N ALA A 25 -11.65 -13.54 -18.78
CA ALA A 25 -10.93 -14.75 -18.36
C ALA A 25 -11.32 -15.25 -16.96
N GLY A 26 -12.07 -14.46 -16.18
CA GLY A 26 -12.66 -14.92 -14.92
C GLY A 26 -12.49 -13.98 -13.73
N ASP A 27 -11.66 -12.94 -13.83
CA ASP A 27 -11.50 -11.97 -12.74
C ASP A 27 -12.84 -11.32 -12.39
N ALA A 28 -13.08 -11.08 -11.10
CA ALA A 28 -14.38 -10.56 -10.63
C ALA A 28 -14.59 -9.11 -11.08
N GLY A 29 -13.61 -8.25 -10.85
CA GLY A 29 -13.64 -6.83 -11.17
C GLY A 29 -12.28 -6.18 -10.90
N GLY A 30 -12.08 -4.97 -11.41
CA GLY A 30 -10.85 -4.23 -11.22
C GLY A 30 -10.91 -2.81 -11.76
N SER A 31 -9.93 -2.01 -11.35
CA SER A 31 -9.68 -0.67 -11.88
C SER A 31 -8.20 -0.47 -12.20
N VAL A 32 -7.93 0.38 -13.19
CA VAL A 32 -6.57 0.76 -13.59
C VAL A 32 -6.53 2.25 -13.87
N ALA A 33 -5.56 2.93 -13.24
CA ALA A 33 -5.26 4.32 -13.52
C ALA A 33 -3.79 4.47 -13.95
N VAL A 34 -3.54 5.30 -14.98
CA VAL A 34 -2.21 5.59 -15.49
C VAL A 34 -2.05 7.10 -15.58
N PHE A 35 -0.93 7.59 -15.03
CA PHE A 35 -0.56 9.00 -15.06
C PHE A 35 0.75 9.19 -15.82
N VAL A 36 0.79 10.19 -16.71
CA VAL A 36 2.00 10.60 -17.43
C VAL A 36 2.21 12.09 -17.15
N ASP A 37 3.39 12.44 -16.64
CA ASP A 37 3.73 13.82 -16.25
C ASP A 37 2.69 14.47 -15.30
N GLY A 38 2.06 13.66 -14.45
CA GLY A 38 1.04 14.10 -13.49
C GLY A 38 -0.39 14.15 -14.04
N GLU A 39 -0.59 13.92 -15.34
CA GLU A 39 -1.90 13.95 -15.98
C GLU A 39 -2.49 12.53 -16.11
N PRO A 40 -3.78 12.33 -15.78
CA PRO A 40 -4.44 11.04 -15.94
C PRO A 40 -4.69 10.76 -17.44
N VAL A 41 -4.00 9.76 -17.98
CA VAL A 41 -4.17 9.31 -19.37
C VAL A 41 -5.04 8.05 -19.47
N VAL A 42 -5.23 7.34 -18.36
CA VAL A 42 -6.18 6.23 -18.20
C VAL A 42 -6.79 6.30 -16.80
N ASP A 43 -8.11 6.18 -16.71
CA ASP A 43 -8.89 5.98 -15.49
C ASP A 43 -10.09 5.11 -15.86
N VAL A 44 -9.93 3.79 -15.73
CA VAL A 44 -10.93 2.79 -16.19
C VAL A 44 -11.21 1.73 -15.14
N TRP A 45 -12.42 1.17 -15.18
CA TRP A 45 -12.85 0.09 -14.30
C TRP A 45 -13.88 -0.82 -14.98
N GLY A 46 -14.11 -2.00 -14.41
CA GLY A 46 -15.13 -2.93 -14.90
C GLY A 46 -15.30 -4.16 -14.01
N GLY A 47 -16.30 -4.97 -14.34
CA GLY A 47 -16.66 -6.18 -13.60
C GLY A 47 -17.50 -5.88 -12.35
N PHE A 48 -17.24 -6.62 -11.28
CA PHE A 48 -18.05 -6.68 -10.06
C PHE A 48 -17.19 -6.58 -8.81
N ALA A 49 -17.74 -6.01 -7.74
CA ALA A 49 -17.09 -5.88 -6.44
C ALA A 49 -17.22 -7.14 -5.56
N ASP A 50 -18.04 -8.11 -5.96
CA ASP A 50 -18.31 -9.36 -5.25
C ASP A 50 -18.08 -10.61 -6.13
N ALA A 51 -17.82 -11.75 -5.49
CA ALA A 51 -17.55 -13.00 -6.18
C ALA A 51 -18.80 -13.58 -6.87
N GLU A 52 -19.97 -13.31 -6.30
CA GLU A 52 -21.28 -13.69 -6.83
C GLU A 52 -21.70 -12.87 -8.05
N ARG A 53 -20.96 -11.80 -8.38
CA ARG A 53 -21.20 -10.90 -9.51
C ARG A 53 -22.58 -10.24 -9.45
N THR A 54 -22.96 -9.76 -8.27
CA THR A 54 -24.24 -9.08 -8.03
C THR A 54 -24.10 -7.59 -7.80
N VAL A 55 -22.89 -7.12 -7.46
CA VAL A 55 -22.57 -5.72 -7.20
C VAL A 55 -21.61 -5.24 -8.29
N PRO A 56 -22.06 -4.37 -9.23
CA PRO A 56 -21.18 -3.82 -10.25
C PRO A 56 -20.00 -3.06 -9.63
N TRP A 57 -18.85 -3.11 -10.29
CA TRP A 57 -17.73 -2.24 -9.94
C TRP A 57 -18.04 -0.81 -10.37
N GLU A 58 -17.91 0.13 -9.44
CA GLU A 58 -18.14 1.56 -9.65
C GLU A 58 -16.82 2.35 -9.58
N ARG A 59 -16.84 3.60 -10.05
CA ARG A 59 -15.67 4.49 -10.11
C ARG A 59 -14.93 4.60 -8.77
N ASP A 60 -15.68 4.59 -7.67
CA ASP A 60 -15.23 4.80 -6.30
C ASP A 60 -15.26 3.51 -5.45
N THR A 61 -15.35 2.35 -6.09
CA THR A 61 -15.22 1.05 -5.40
C THR A 61 -13.87 0.98 -4.68
N LEU A 62 -13.93 0.81 -3.36
CA LEU A 62 -12.75 0.65 -2.51
C LEU A 62 -12.41 -0.82 -2.35
N VAL A 63 -11.11 -1.14 -2.42
CA VAL A 63 -10.58 -2.49 -2.18
C VAL A 63 -9.49 -2.46 -1.13
N ASN A 64 -9.31 -3.58 -0.44
CA ASN A 64 -8.13 -3.78 0.38
C ASN A 64 -6.90 -3.92 -0.54
N VAL A 65 -5.96 -2.99 -0.43
CA VAL A 65 -4.73 -2.96 -1.25
C VAL A 65 -3.54 -3.66 -0.59
N PHE A 66 -3.75 -4.31 0.56
CA PHE A 66 -2.74 -5.07 1.29
C PHE A 66 -1.43 -4.28 1.49
N SER A 67 -0.30 -4.84 1.05
CA SER A 67 1.03 -4.24 1.26
C SER A 67 1.27 -2.97 0.45
N VAL A 68 0.41 -2.60 -0.50
CA VAL A 68 0.50 -1.30 -1.17
C VAL A 68 0.45 -0.16 -0.16
N THR A 69 -0.23 -0.33 0.98
CA THR A 69 -0.24 0.65 2.08
C THR A 69 1.16 1.05 2.56
N LYS A 70 2.18 0.17 2.43
CA LYS A 70 3.56 0.48 2.80
C LYS A 70 4.14 1.66 2.00
N THR A 71 3.74 1.84 0.74
CA THR A 71 4.22 2.96 -0.09
C THR A 71 3.71 4.29 0.47
N MET A 72 2.45 4.33 0.92
CA MET A 72 1.86 5.51 1.56
C MET A 72 2.50 5.79 2.92
N THR A 73 2.75 4.77 3.74
CA THR A 73 3.49 4.92 5.01
C THR A 73 4.91 5.47 4.78
N ALA A 74 5.62 4.94 3.78
CA ALA A 74 6.96 5.42 3.41
C ALA A 74 6.91 6.87 2.91
N LEU A 75 5.92 7.25 2.09
CA LEU A 75 5.73 8.62 1.64
C LEU A 75 5.52 9.58 2.82
N CYS A 76 4.68 9.23 3.79
CA CYS A 76 4.49 10.03 5.01
C CYS A 76 5.81 10.23 5.77
N ALA A 77 6.60 9.18 5.95
CA ALA A 77 7.92 9.27 6.59
C ALA A 77 8.88 10.17 5.80
N LEU A 78 8.91 10.07 4.48
CA LEU A 78 9.76 10.90 3.62
C LEU A 78 9.34 12.37 3.61
N VAL A 79 8.04 12.67 3.69
CA VAL A 79 7.54 14.05 3.86
C VAL A 79 8.00 14.64 5.20
N LEU A 80 7.98 13.86 6.28
CA LEU A 80 8.52 14.31 7.57
C LEU A 80 10.04 14.49 7.51
N ALA A 81 10.76 13.64 6.78
CA ALA A 81 12.19 13.77 6.59
C ALA A 81 12.55 15.03 5.79
N ASP A 82 11.82 15.33 4.72
CA ASP A 82 11.98 16.56 3.93
C ASP A 82 11.77 17.82 4.78
N ARG A 83 10.84 17.77 5.74
CA ARG A 83 10.59 18.87 6.70
C ARG A 83 11.62 18.95 7.83
N GLY A 84 12.54 17.99 7.93
CA GLY A 84 13.50 17.90 9.04
C GLY A 84 12.88 17.42 10.37
N GLU A 85 11.66 16.88 10.35
CA GLU A 85 10.96 16.35 11.52
C GLU A 85 11.33 14.88 11.80
N LEU A 86 11.82 14.16 10.79
CA LEU A 86 12.27 12.77 10.88
C LEU A 86 13.64 12.57 10.22
N ASP A 87 14.68 12.40 11.04
CA ASP A 87 16.03 12.04 10.57
C ASP A 87 16.13 10.54 10.27
N LEU A 88 16.38 10.18 9.01
CA LEU A 88 16.51 8.80 8.54
C LEU A 88 17.73 8.08 9.11
N ASP A 89 18.75 8.83 9.54
CA ASP A 89 20.01 8.35 10.08
C ASP A 89 20.05 8.38 11.61
N ALA A 90 18.99 8.89 12.24
CA ALA A 90 18.82 8.81 13.68
C ALA A 90 18.30 7.44 14.12
N PRO A 91 18.64 6.99 15.34
CA PRO A 91 18.01 5.83 15.96
C PRO A 91 16.50 6.01 16.07
N VAL A 92 15.73 4.95 15.82
CA VAL A 92 14.26 4.93 16.02
C VAL A 92 13.92 5.33 17.45
N ALA A 93 14.75 4.90 18.42
CA ALA A 93 14.63 5.23 19.84
C ALA A 93 14.64 6.74 20.15
N ARG A 94 15.09 7.60 19.23
CA ARG A 94 14.97 9.06 19.35
C ARG A 94 13.51 9.51 19.35
N TYR A 95 12.66 8.86 18.55
CA TYR A 95 11.25 9.19 18.37
C TYR A 95 10.33 8.26 19.17
N TRP A 96 10.80 7.03 19.40
CA TRP A 96 10.07 5.99 20.10
C TRP A 96 10.99 5.29 21.11
N PRO A 97 11.18 5.86 22.32
CA PRO A 97 12.16 5.37 23.29
C PRO A 97 11.99 3.88 23.66
N GLU A 98 10.77 3.40 23.77
CA GLU A 98 10.43 2.02 24.11
C GLU A 98 10.90 1.02 23.04
N PHE A 99 11.07 1.46 21.79
CA PHE A 99 11.64 0.64 20.73
C PHE A 99 13.07 0.17 21.04
N ALA A 100 13.82 0.86 21.91
CA ALA A 100 15.18 0.46 22.29
C ALA A 100 15.27 -0.88 23.03
N ALA A 101 14.14 -1.47 23.44
CA ALA A 101 14.12 -2.78 24.08
C ALA A 101 14.77 -3.87 23.21
N ALA A 102 15.23 -4.95 23.86
CA ALA A 102 15.75 -6.15 23.21
C ALA A 102 16.91 -5.92 22.22
N GLY A 103 17.78 -4.93 22.47
CA GLY A 103 19.00 -4.71 21.66
C GLY A 103 18.78 -3.87 20.39
N LYS A 104 17.64 -3.19 20.28
CA LYS A 104 17.25 -2.40 19.10
C LYS A 104 17.66 -0.93 19.19
N GLU A 105 18.44 -0.52 20.20
CA GLU A 105 18.82 0.88 20.45
C GLU A 105 19.62 1.52 19.31
N ARG A 106 20.22 0.71 18.43
CA ARG A 106 21.00 1.15 17.26
C ARG A 106 20.26 1.06 15.93
N VAL A 107 19.01 0.59 15.93
CA VAL A 107 18.20 0.52 14.71
C VAL A 107 17.87 1.94 14.28
N LEU A 108 18.21 2.27 13.03
CA LEU A 108 17.96 3.57 12.43
C LEU A 108 16.62 3.58 11.71
N VAL A 109 16.03 4.77 11.55
CA VAL A 109 14.75 4.93 10.84
C VAL A 109 14.81 4.33 9.42
N ARG A 110 15.92 4.53 8.69
CA ARG A 110 16.13 3.92 7.37
C ARG A 110 16.11 2.38 7.37
N HIS A 111 16.42 1.72 8.49
CA HIS A 111 16.35 0.25 8.57
C HIS A 111 14.91 -0.25 8.56
N LEU A 112 13.98 0.50 9.17
CA LEU A 112 12.55 0.18 9.10
C LEU A 112 12.02 0.35 7.68
N LEU A 113 12.36 1.45 7.01
CA LEU A 113 11.90 1.73 5.63
C LEU A 113 12.47 0.77 4.58
N SER A 114 13.57 0.08 4.88
CA SER A 114 14.25 -0.84 3.96
C SER A 114 14.17 -2.31 4.36
N HIS A 115 13.40 -2.66 5.40
CA HIS A 115 13.32 -4.02 5.92
C HIS A 115 14.68 -4.62 6.35
N THR A 116 15.57 -3.80 6.91
CA THR A 116 16.90 -4.22 7.39
C THR A 116 17.07 -4.14 8.91
N ALA A 117 15.98 -3.92 9.64
CA ALA A 117 15.97 -3.87 11.11
C ALA A 117 16.04 -5.24 11.80
N GLY A 118 15.88 -6.34 11.04
CA GLY A 118 15.84 -7.70 11.60
C GLY A 118 14.50 -8.10 12.21
N LEU A 119 13.40 -7.42 11.82
CA LEU A 119 12.04 -7.63 12.34
C LEU A 119 11.11 -8.19 11.25
N PRO A 120 11.25 -9.47 10.86
CA PRO A 120 10.53 -10.02 9.71
C PRO A 120 9.08 -10.39 9.99
N ASP A 121 8.74 -10.68 11.25
CA ASP A 121 7.44 -11.22 11.64
C ASP A 121 7.13 -10.89 13.10
N TRP A 122 5.89 -11.15 13.50
CA TRP A 122 5.39 -11.07 14.87
C TRP A 122 5.11 -12.47 15.41
N ASP A 123 5.89 -12.89 16.41
CA ASP A 123 5.68 -14.18 17.08
C ASP A 123 4.57 -14.05 18.13
N GLY A 124 3.32 -14.17 17.71
CA GLY A 124 2.13 -14.11 18.58
C GLY A 124 0.83 -13.80 17.81
N PRO A 125 -0.33 -13.79 18.50
CA PRO A 125 -1.57 -13.29 17.92
C PRO A 125 -1.46 -11.80 17.56
N VAL A 126 -2.07 -11.40 16.45
CA VAL A 126 -2.00 -10.02 15.92
C VAL A 126 -2.61 -9.01 16.90
N GLU A 127 -3.53 -9.44 17.73
CA GLU A 127 -4.19 -8.64 18.75
C GLU A 127 -3.18 -8.09 19.78
N GLU A 128 -2.08 -8.80 20.02
CA GLU A 128 -1.02 -8.35 20.94
C GLU A 128 -0.25 -7.15 20.40
N ILE A 129 -0.27 -6.89 19.08
CA ILE A 129 0.34 -5.68 18.48
C ILE A 129 -0.36 -4.41 18.99
N TYR A 130 -1.65 -4.50 19.38
CA TYR A 130 -2.38 -3.37 19.94
C TYR A 130 -2.03 -3.08 21.40
N ASP A 131 -1.36 -4.00 22.11
CA ASP A 131 -0.85 -3.72 23.46
C ASP A 131 0.54 -3.10 23.38
N TRP A 132 0.60 -1.77 23.44
CA TRP A 132 1.82 -0.99 23.24
C TRP A 132 3.04 -1.47 24.07
N PRO A 133 2.91 -1.74 25.38
CA PRO A 133 4.04 -2.24 26.17
C PRO A 133 4.51 -3.64 25.72
N SER A 134 3.61 -4.57 25.43
CA SER A 134 3.99 -5.90 24.94
C SER A 134 4.58 -5.85 23.53
N ALA A 135 4.01 -5.03 22.65
CA ALA A 135 4.50 -4.77 21.30
C ALA A 135 5.95 -4.28 21.34
N THR A 136 6.22 -3.21 22.06
CA THR A 136 7.57 -2.61 22.15
C THR A 136 8.62 -3.54 22.75
N ALA A 137 8.23 -4.36 23.73
CA ALA A 137 9.12 -5.32 24.37
C ALA A 137 9.50 -6.52 23.49
N ARG A 138 8.65 -6.89 22.53
CA ARG A 138 8.77 -8.12 21.71
C ARG A 138 9.08 -7.88 20.24
N LEU A 139 8.83 -6.66 19.76
CA LEU A 139 9.33 -6.17 18.48
C LEU A 139 10.83 -6.33 18.37
#